data_AF-A0A172UBV5-F1
#
_entry.id   AF-A0A172UBV5-F1
#
_cell.length_a   1.000
_cell.length_b   1.000
_cell.length_c   1.000
_cell.angle_alpha   90.00
_cell.angle_beta   90.00
_cell.angle_gamma   90.00
#
_symmetry.space_group_name_H-M   'P 1'
#
loop_
_entity.id
_entity.type
_entity.pdbx_description
1 polymer ?
#
loop_
_entity_poly.entity_id
_entity_poly.type
_entity_poly.pdbx_seq_one_letter_code
_entity_poly.pdbx_strand_id
1 'polypeptide(L)'
;MLAFSSAQANASYQVLNVAGTAGPWVWEVGGLNDAYRYGVGADGSDAIPDYTAPARLKLSDIGVGAGDVLHIFFLGGLTNAFGDIPDVNNNGYVGSVFKDDELGASGQVFPSYYYESEWGKTQNPSDPAPYGLFLQALLGALTDDNGGIIELLTLGTVVYTGEGQGFLVGSSFGIPDGATHIQFGFNDDIFGDNTGALNVCVSSEDNQCAPPVPLPGAVWFFASGIAGFLAYQRKRRA
;
A
#
# COMPACT_ATOMS: atom_id res chain seq x y z
N MET A 1 -19.66 24.84 -37.32
CA MET A 1 -18.90 24.81 -36.07
C MET A 1 -18.55 23.35 -35.79
N LEU A 2 -17.28 22.99 -35.91
CA LEU A 2 -16.78 21.67 -35.50
C LEU A 2 -16.42 21.76 -34.03
N ALA A 3 -17.18 21.09 -33.17
CA ALA A 3 -16.85 20.97 -31.76
C ALA A 3 -15.70 19.96 -31.64
N PHE A 4 -14.51 20.44 -31.30
CA PHE A 4 -13.43 19.58 -30.83
C PHE A 4 -13.79 19.14 -29.42
N SER A 5 -14.36 17.93 -29.28
CA SER A 5 -14.42 17.26 -27.98
C SER A 5 -13.00 16.88 -27.60
N SER A 6 -12.40 17.61 -26.66
CA SER A 6 -11.19 17.16 -25.98
C SER A 6 -11.54 15.88 -25.21
N ALA A 7 -11.17 14.72 -25.75
CA ALA A 7 -11.14 13.50 -24.97
C ALA A 7 -10.08 13.69 -23.88
N GLN A 8 -10.51 13.82 -22.62
CA GLN A 8 -9.60 13.65 -21.48
C GLN A 8 -9.14 12.20 -21.52
N ALA A 9 -7.86 11.98 -21.82
CA ALA A 9 -7.23 10.71 -21.57
C ALA A 9 -7.07 10.60 -20.05
N ASN A 10 -7.97 9.87 -19.39
CA ASN A 10 -7.76 9.46 -18.00
C ASN A 10 -6.60 8.46 -17.98
N ALA A 11 -5.64 8.65 -17.06
CA ALA A 11 -4.55 7.69 -16.89
C ALA A 11 -5.14 6.36 -16.41
N SER A 12 -4.69 5.20 -16.90
CA SER A 12 -5.18 3.90 -16.39
C SER A 12 -4.57 3.52 -15.03
N TYR A 13 -3.68 4.35 -14.49
CA TYR A 13 -3.08 4.15 -13.17
C TYR A 13 -2.60 5.47 -12.57
N GLN A 14 -2.39 5.45 -11.25
CA GLN A 14 -1.66 6.48 -10.52
C GLN A 14 -0.74 5.86 -9.46
N VAL A 15 0.37 6.53 -9.19
CA VAL A 15 1.27 6.18 -8.08
C VAL A 15 1.05 7.17 -6.95
N LEU A 16 0.67 6.65 -5.80
CA LEU A 16 0.48 7.39 -4.57
C LEU A 16 1.72 7.27 -3.69
N ASN A 17 2.16 8.40 -3.16
CA ASN A 17 3.15 8.43 -2.09
C ASN A 17 2.40 8.46 -0.75
N VAL A 18 2.61 7.44 0.08
CA VAL A 18 1.99 7.28 1.39
C VAL A 18 3.04 7.63 2.43
N ALA A 19 2.90 8.79 3.07
CA ALA A 19 3.82 9.24 4.11
C ALA A 19 3.70 8.32 5.35
N GLY A 20 4.81 8.01 6.03
CA GLY A 20 4.80 7.14 7.22
C GLY A 20 3.88 7.63 8.35
N THR A 21 3.58 8.93 8.37
CA THR A 21 2.66 9.56 9.32
C THR A 21 1.19 9.48 8.90
N ALA A 22 0.85 8.90 7.74
CA ALA A 22 -0.51 8.89 7.21
C ALA A 22 -1.38 7.83 7.91
N GLY A 23 -2.57 8.24 8.34
CA GLY A 23 -3.60 7.33 8.81
C GLY A 23 -4.37 6.70 7.64
N PRO A 24 -4.86 5.45 7.75
CA PRO A 24 -5.55 4.77 6.64
C PRO A 24 -6.95 5.31 6.33
N TRP A 25 -7.60 5.99 7.27
CA TRP A 25 -8.87 6.71 7.08
C TRP A 25 -8.99 7.84 8.10
N VAL A 26 -9.92 8.77 7.89
CA VAL A 26 -10.24 9.81 8.88
C VAL A 26 -11.41 9.33 9.74
N TRP A 27 -11.38 9.61 11.04
CA TRP A 27 -12.52 9.42 11.94
C TRP A 27 -12.78 10.66 12.80
N GLU A 28 -14.02 10.78 13.29
CA GLU A 28 -14.49 11.85 14.18
C GLU A 28 -15.41 11.27 15.26
N VAL A 29 -15.25 11.69 16.52
CA VAL A 29 -16.08 11.21 17.63
C VAL A 29 -17.54 11.55 17.40
N GLY A 30 -18.40 10.54 17.37
CA GLY A 30 -19.83 10.67 17.07
C GLY A 30 -20.14 11.08 15.62
N GLY A 31 -19.14 11.05 14.74
CA GLY A 31 -19.21 11.50 13.35
C GLY A 31 -18.71 10.45 12.37
N LEU A 32 -17.91 10.92 11.40
CA LEU A 32 -17.36 10.09 10.34
C LEU A 32 -16.55 8.92 10.95
N ASN A 33 -16.84 7.69 10.53
CA ASN A 33 -16.08 6.49 10.92
C ASN A 33 -15.88 6.31 12.45
N ASP A 34 -16.80 6.80 13.30
CA ASP A 34 -16.72 6.71 14.77
C ASP A 34 -16.65 5.25 15.31
N ALA A 35 -17.17 4.30 14.53
CA ALA A 35 -17.05 2.87 14.84
C ALA A 35 -15.67 2.28 14.54
N TYR A 36 -14.81 3.03 13.83
CA TYR A 36 -13.48 2.63 13.36
C TYR A 36 -12.38 3.55 13.91
N ARG A 37 -12.53 4.04 15.15
CA ARG A 37 -11.54 4.91 15.78
C ARG A 37 -10.26 4.16 16.09
N TYR A 38 -9.11 4.81 15.92
CA TYR A 38 -7.80 4.24 16.18
C TYR A 38 -6.78 5.30 16.58
N GLY A 39 -5.68 4.87 17.17
CA GLY A 39 -4.61 5.72 17.65
C GLY A 39 -5.02 6.64 18.79
N VAL A 40 -4.18 7.65 19.06
CA VAL A 40 -4.43 8.65 20.10
C VAL A 40 -5.84 9.25 19.97
N GLY A 41 -6.62 9.19 21.07
CA GLY A 41 -8.01 9.66 21.13
C GLY A 41 -9.09 8.60 20.84
N ALA A 42 -8.71 7.37 20.44
CA ALA A 42 -9.68 6.33 20.08
C ALA A 42 -10.60 5.91 21.24
N ASP A 43 -10.09 5.92 22.47
CA ASP A 43 -10.86 5.71 23.70
C ASP A 43 -11.92 6.79 24.00
N GLY A 44 -12.00 7.84 23.19
CA GLY A 44 -12.90 8.98 23.38
C GLY A 44 -12.35 10.04 24.34
N SER A 45 -11.05 10.00 24.65
CA SER A 45 -10.36 11.10 25.33
C SER A 45 -10.30 12.35 24.44
N ASP A 46 -10.00 13.51 25.06
CA ASP A 46 -9.80 14.78 24.34
C ASP A 46 -8.47 14.82 23.54
N ALA A 47 -7.75 13.70 23.46
CA ALA A 47 -6.51 13.61 22.72
C ALA A 47 -6.80 13.67 21.21
N ILE A 48 -5.99 14.45 20.49
CA ILE A 48 -6.16 14.68 19.06
C ILE A 48 -5.36 13.60 18.31
N PRO A 49 -5.96 12.90 17.34
CA PRO A 49 -5.22 11.97 16.49
C PRO A 49 -4.06 12.69 15.79
N ASP A 50 -2.87 12.12 15.86
CA ASP A 50 -1.63 12.74 15.39
C ASP A 50 -1.21 12.29 13.99
N TYR A 51 -2.06 11.52 13.31
CA TYR A 51 -1.85 11.13 11.93
C TYR A 51 -2.06 12.29 10.95
N THR A 52 -1.38 12.21 9.82
CA THR A 52 -1.67 13.05 8.65
C THR A 52 -2.76 12.40 7.80
N ALA A 53 -3.39 13.20 6.93
CA ALA A 53 -4.46 12.72 6.07
C ALA A 53 -4.03 11.52 5.19
N PRO A 54 -4.94 10.57 4.92
CA PRO A 54 -4.64 9.42 4.08
C PRO A 54 -4.17 9.82 2.69
N ALA A 55 -3.27 9.03 2.12
CA ALA A 55 -2.99 9.11 0.69
C ALA A 55 -4.22 8.62 -0.07
N ARG A 56 -4.86 9.50 -0.84
CA ARG A 56 -6.18 9.25 -1.44
C ARG A 56 -6.15 9.37 -2.96
N LEU A 57 -6.84 8.46 -3.64
CA LEU A 57 -7.10 8.50 -5.08
C LEU A 57 -8.59 8.38 -5.34
N LYS A 58 -9.12 9.22 -6.24
CA LYS A 58 -10.46 9.06 -6.78
C LYS A 58 -10.44 8.02 -7.90
N LEU A 59 -11.28 6.99 -7.78
CA LEU A 59 -11.29 5.86 -8.71
C LEU A 59 -11.65 6.27 -10.14
N SER A 60 -12.55 7.26 -10.29
CA SER A 60 -12.90 7.80 -11.59
C SER A 60 -11.72 8.44 -12.33
N ASP A 61 -10.69 8.90 -11.61
CA ASP A 61 -9.50 9.50 -12.22
C ASP A 61 -8.61 8.47 -12.92
N ILE A 62 -8.79 7.19 -12.58
CA ILE A 62 -8.18 6.06 -13.30
C ILE A 62 -9.17 5.24 -14.15
N GLY A 63 -10.39 5.78 -14.31
CA GLY A 63 -11.41 5.22 -15.19
C GLY A 63 -12.10 3.96 -14.66
N VAL A 64 -12.13 3.74 -13.34
CA VAL A 64 -12.85 2.61 -12.72
C VAL A 64 -13.95 3.08 -11.77
N GLY A 65 -14.97 2.24 -11.63
CA GLY A 65 -16.05 2.42 -10.68
C GLY A 65 -16.58 1.08 -10.16
N ALA A 66 -17.74 1.12 -9.52
CA ALA A 66 -18.38 -0.07 -8.97
C ALA A 66 -18.55 -1.17 -10.04
N GLY A 67 -18.18 -2.40 -9.67
CA GLY A 67 -18.20 -3.57 -10.54
C GLY A 67 -16.94 -3.78 -11.38
N ASP A 68 -16.09 -2.77 -11.56
CA ASP A 68 -14.78 -2.95 -12.19
C ASP A 68 -13.78 -3.62 -11.23
N VAL A 69 -12.67 -4.11 -11.77
CA VAL A 69 -11.56 -4.66 -10.97
C VAL A 69 -10.51 -3.58 -10.75
N LEU A 70 -10.10 -3.43 -9.49
CA LEU A 70 -8.99 -2.59 -9.10
C LEU A 70 -7.74 -3.44 -8.89
N HIS A 71 -6.60 -2.98 -9.40
CA HIS A 71 -5.29 -3.60 -9.20
C HIS A 71 -4.40 -2.67 -8.39
N ILE A 72 -3.77 -3.19 -7.34
CA ILE A 72 -2.93 -2.40 -6.44
C ILE A 72 -1.61 -3.12 -6.20
N PHE A 73 -0.50 -2.40 -6.27
CA PHE A 73 0.83 -2.96 -6.00
C PHE A 73 1.69 -2.01 -5.16
N PHE A 74 2.41 -2.58 -4.21
CA PHE A 74 3.50 -1.91 -3.54
C PHE A 74 4.71 -1.84 -4.48
N LEU A 75 5.20 -0.62 -4.73
CA LEU A 75 6.34 -0.39 -5.64
C LEU A 75 7.69 -0.31 -4.91
N GLY A 76 7.69 0.08 -3.64
CA GLY A 76 8.92 0.32 -2.89
C GLY A 76 8.83 1.53 -1.96
N GLY A 77 9.92 1.80 -1.26
CA GLY A 77 9.99 2.79 -0.18
C GLY A 77 10.20 2.11 1.16
N LEU A 78 10.47 2.92 2.17
CA LEU A 78 10.71 2.47 3.54
C LEU A 78 10.08 3.48 4.52
N THR A 79 9.60 2.97 5.64
CA THR A 79 9.06 3.76 6.76
C THR A 79 9.70 3.36 8.09
N ASN A 80 9.53 4.20 9.09
CA ASN A 80 10.00 3.98 10.45
C ASN A 80 8.99 4.52 11.46
N ALA A 81 8.73 3.80 12.56
CA ALA A 81 7.75 4.21 13.56
C ALA A 81 8.28 5.24 14.58
N PHE A 82 9.55 5.19 14.99
CA PHE A 82 10.03 6.04 16.10
C PHE A 82 11.53 6.33 16.10
N GLY A 83 12.19 6.14 14.95
CA GLY A 83 13.63 6.38 14.77
C GLY A 83 14.53 5.34 15.43
N ASP A 84 15.82 5.36 15.11
CA ASP A 84 16.89 4.53 15.71
C ASP A 84 16.70 3.00 15.65
N ILE A 85 15.70 2.53 14.91
CA ILE A 85 15.47 1.13 14.54
C ILE A 85 15.51 0.98 13.01
N PRO A 86 15.68 -0.24 12.46
CA PRO A 86 15.69 -0.43 11.02
C PRO A 86 14.38 0.02 10.36
N ASP A 87 14.48 0.63 9.18
CA ASP A 87 13.31 0.96 8.38
C ASP A 87 12.68 -0.32 7.79
N VAL A 88 11.36 -0.28 7.60
CA VAL A 88 10.55 -1.41 7.14
C VAL A 88 9.84 -1.11 5.82
N ASN A 89 9.50 -2.17 5.09
CA ASN A 89 8.68 -2.07 3.89
C ASN A 89 7.18 -2.14 4.26
N ASN A 90 6.33 -2.36 3.25
CA ASN A 90 4.88 -2.47 3.42
C ASN A 90 4.42 -3.49 4.47
N ASN A 91 5.21 -4.50 4.84
CA ASN A 91 4.81 -5.50 5.84
C ASN A 91 5.01 -5.03 7.29
N GLY A 92 5.60 -3.85 7.51
CA GLY A 92 5.87 -3.34 8.85
C GLY A 92 6.94 -4.13 9.60
N TYR A 93 6.92 -4.02 10.94
CA TYR A 93 7.86 -4.68 11.84
C TYR A 93 7.49 -6.15 12.09
N VAL A 94 7.71 -6.99 11.07
CA VAL A 94 7.43 -8.44 11.13
C VAL A 94 8.12 -9.09 12.34
N GLY A 95 7.33 -9.79 13.15
CA GLY A 95 7.78 -10.41 14.41
C GLY A 95 7.67 -9.52 15.65
N SER A 96 7.23 -8.27 15.50
CA SER A 96 6.87 -7.41 16.63
C SER A 96 5.64 -7.95 17.36
N VAL A 97 5.55 -7.65 18.66
CA VAL A 97 4.33 -7.90 19.46
C VAL A 97 3.25 -6.86 19.19
N PHE A 98 3.61 -5.70 18.63
CA PHE A 98 2.66 -4.66 18.23
C PHE A 98 2.06 -5.03 16.87
N LYS A 99 0.86 -5.63 16.89
CA LYS A 99 0.15 -6.11 15.69
C LYS A 99 -1.32 -6.41 15.98
N ASP A 100 -2.11 -6.60 14.93
CA ASP A 100 -3.47 -7.16 15.00
C ASP A 100 -4.39 -6.40 15.99
N ASP A 101 -4.87 -7.06 17.04
CA ASP A 101 -5.72 -6.50 18.10
C ASP A 101 -4.96 -6.07 19.36
N GLU A 102 -3.63 -6.15 19.35
CA GLU A 102 -2.81 -5.69 20.45
C GLU A 102 -2.86 -4.17 20.56
N LEU A 103 -2.74 -3.66 21.79
CA LEU A 103 -2.64 -2.22 22.03
C LEU A 103 -1.25 -1.72 21.69
N GLY A 104 -1.17 -0.52 21.10
CA GLY A 104 0.09 0.13 20.84
C GLY A 104 0.70 0.80 22.06
N ALA A 105 1.79 1.53 21.86
CA ALA A 105 2.57 2.12 22.94
C ALA A 105 1.82 3.23 23.67
N SER A 106 0.85 3.87 23.03
CA SER A 106 -0.06 4.84 23.66
C SER A 106 -1.16 4.17 24.49
N GLY A 107 -1.29 2.85 24.42
CA GLY A 107 -2.39 2.08 25.02
C GLY A 107 -3.68 2.11 24.20
N GLN A 108 -3.64 2.61 22.96
CA GLN A 108 -4.78 2.68 22.06
C GLN A 108 -4.73 1.57 21.00
N VAL A 109 -5.87 1.32 20.36
CA VAL A 109 -5.97 0.32 19.29
C VAL A 109 -5.32 0.83 18.00
N PHE A 110 -4.65 -0.09 17.30
CA PHE A 110 -4.20 0.12 15.92
C PHE A 110 -5.36 0.04 14.93
N PRO A 111 -5.23 0.60 13.71
CA PRO A 111 -6.16 0.32 12.62
C PRO A 111 -6.37 -1.18 12.34
N SER A 112 -5.34 -2.02 12.53
CA SER A 112 -5.42 -3.48 12.35
C SER A 112 -6.45 -4.17 13.24
N TYR A 113 -6.91 -3.50 14.30
CA TYR A 113 -8.00 -3.98 15.16
C TYR A 113 -9.30 -4.27 14.38
N TYR A 114 -9.50 -3.65 13.22
CA TYR A 114 -10.71 -3.84 12.41
C TYR A 114 -10.57 -4.91 11.31
N TYR A 115 -9.46 -5.65 11.31
CA TYR A 115 -9.13 -6.65 10.28
C TYR A 115 -9.04 -8.07 10.86
N GLU A 116 -10.07 -8.49 11.61
CA GLU A 116 -10.06 -9.77 12.35
C GLU A 116 -9.70 -10.99 11.49
N SER A 117 -10.17 -11.02 10.24
CA SER A 117 -9.87 -12.11 9.30
C SER A 117 -8.39 -12.25 8.96
N GLU A 118 -7.62 -11.18 9.13
CA GLU A 118 -6.20 -11.11 8.79
C GLU A 118 -5.30 -11.25 10.01
N TRP A 119 -5.84 -11.34 11.22
CA TRP A 119 -5.00 -11.49 12.41
C TRP A 119 -4.21 -12.79 12.37
N GLY A 120 -2.98 -12.76 12.91
CA GLY A 120 -2.14 -13.95 12.97
C GLY A 120 -2.81 -15.11 13.69
N LYS A 121 -3.62 -14.83 14.73
CA LYS A 121 -4.41 -15.84 15.46
C LYS A 121 -5.55 -16.46 14.64
N THR A 122 -6.08 -15.72 13.67
CA THR A 122 -7.09 -16.23 12.74
C THR A 122 -6.42 -17.06 11.64
N GLN A 123 -5.27 -16.58 11.13
CA GLN A 123 -4.54 -17.22 10.04
C GLN A 123 -3.85 -18.52 10.45
N ASN A 124 -3.15 -18.51 11.59
CA ASN A 124 -2.47 -19.68 12.14
C ASN A 124 -2.64 -19.72 13.66
N PRO A 125 -3.73 -20.34 14.17
CA PRO A 125 -4.00 -20.42 15.59
C PRO A 125 -2.92 -21.15 16.40
N SER A 126 -2.13 -22.03 15.78
CA SER A 126 -1.09 -22.81 16.46
C SER A 126 0.23 -22.07 16.61
N ASP A 127 0.52 -21.12 15.71
CA ASP A 127 1.73 -20.30 15.75
C ASP A 127 1.43 -18.93 15.13
N PRO A 128 0.76 -18.04 15.87
CA PRO A 128 0.25 -16.78 15.32
C PRO A 128 1.27 -15.64 15.31
N ALA A 129 2.39 -15.79 16.01
CA ALA A 129 3.39 -14.75 16.20
C ALA A 129 4.00 -14.21 14.89
N PRO A 130 4.30 -15.03 13.86
CA PRO A 130 4.94 -14.56 12.64
C PRO A 130 3.95 -14.08 11.56
N TYR A 131 2.65 -14.10 11.82
CA TYR A 131 1.61 -13.75 10.85
C TYR A 131 0.74 -12.58 11.33
N GLY A 132 0.06 -11.93 10.40
CA GLY A 132 -0.87 -10.83 10.67
C GLY A 132 -0.37 -9.46 10.23
N LEU A 133 -0.96 -8.43 10.83
CA LEU A 133 -0.79 -7.02 10.50
C LEU A 133 0.05 -6.33 11.56
N PHE A 134 1.33 -6.17 11.26
CA PHE A 134 2.30 -5.61 12.21
C PHE A 134 2.26 -4.08 12.28
N LEU A 135 2.86 -3.51 13.32
CA LEU A 135 3.19 -2.09 13.40
C LEU A 135 3.86 -1.61 12.11
N GLN A 136 3.45 -0.44 11.59
CA GLN A 136 3.88 0.13 10.31
C GLN A 136 3.54 -0.70 9.05
N ALA A 137 2.61 -1.65 9.15
CA ALA A 137 2.04 -2.29 7.97
C ALA A 137 1.23 -1.29 7.12
N LEU A 138 1.29 -1.44 5.80
CA LEU A 138 0.50 -0.65 4.85
C LEU A 138 -0.95 -1.16 4.79
N LEU A 139 -1.90 -0.28 5.11
CA LEU A 139 -3.33 -0.56 5.10
C LEU A 139 -4.05 0.34 4.10
N GLY A 140 -5.27 -0.03 3.76
CA GLY A 140 -6.12 0.81 2.95
C GLY A 140 -7.62 0.65 3.23
N ALA A 141 -8.38 1.58 2.68
CA ALA A 141 -9.84 1.56 2.74
C ALA A 141 -10.43 2.07 1.41
N LEU A 142 -11.47 1.40 0.94
CA LEU A 142 -12.39 1.95 -0.05
C LEU A 142 -13.40 2.83 0.67
N THR A 143 -13.63 4.01 0.12
CA THR A 143 -14.49 5.03 0.74
C THR A 143 -15.43 5.67 -0.26
N ASP A 144 -16.53 6.21 0.25
CA ASP A 144 -17.41 7.11 -0.51
C ASP A 144 -16.75 8.50 -0.72
N ASP A 145 -17.47 9.41 -1.37
CA ASP A 145 -16.97 10.77 -1.64
C ASP A 145 -16.72 11.56 -0.34
N ASN A 146 -17.48 11.26 0.72
CA ASN A 146 -17.39 11.89 2.04
C ASN A 146 -16.27 11.30 2.93
N GLY A 147 -15.65 10.19 2.51
CA GLY A 147 -14.63 9.47 3.28
C GLY A 147 -15.19 8.39 4.21
N GLY A 148 -16.49 8.07 4.11
CA GLY A 148 -17.10 6.96 4.84
C GLY A 148 -16.57 5.63 4.33
N ILE A 149 -16.14 4.76 5.24
CA ILE A 149 -15.60 3.44 4.89
C ILE A 149 -16.69 2.57 4.28
N ILE A 150 -16.39 2.02 3.10
CA ILE A 150 -17.20 1.00 2.42
C ILE A 150 -16.57 -0.38 2.64
N GLU A 151 -15.26 -0.49 2.49
CA GLU A 151 -14.53 -1.74 2.65
C GLU A 151 -13.10 -1.47 3.12
N LEU A 152 -12.61 -2.31 4.03
CA LEU A 152 -11.23 -2.29 4.50
C LEU A 152 -10.39 -3.28 3.68
N LEU A 153 -9.15 -2.91 3.36
CA LEU A 153 -8.21 -3.78 2.65
C LEU A 153 -6.78 -3.63 3.20
N THR A 154 -5.93 -4.60 2.91
CA THR A 154 -4.53 -4.56 3.33
C THR A 154 -3.60 -4.78 2.15
N LEU A 155 -2.45 -4.10 2.21
CA LEU A 155 -1.33 -4.32 1.29
C LEU A 155 -0.07 -4.74 2.03
N GLY A 156 -0.10 -4.75 3.36
CA GLY A 156 0.98 -5.09 4.25
C GLY A 156 0.54 -6.14 5.25
N THR A 157 0.52 -7.39 4.86
CA THR A 157 0.15 -8.50 5.76
C THR A 157 1.06 -9.68 5.52
N VAL A 158 1.44 -10.35 6.61
CA VAL A 158 2.21 -11.59 6.53
C VAL A 158 1.24 -12.74 6.63
N VAL A 159 1.14 -13.50 5.54
CA VAL A 159 0.15 -14.56 5.39
C VAL A 159 0.73 -15.94 5.64
N TYR A 160 -0.05 -16.83 6.25
CA TYR A 160 0.33 -18.24 6.35
C TYR A 160 -0.01 -18.98 5.06
N THR A 161 1.00 -19.56 4.40
CA THR A 161 0.84 -20.27 3.12
C THR A 161 0.62 -21.77 3.27
N GLY A 162 0.55 -22.29 4.50
CA GLY A 162 0.62 -23.73 4.79
C GLY A 162 2.06 -24.25 4.95
N GLU A 163 3.03 -23.60 4.29
CA GLU A 163 4.45 -23.99 4.32
C GLU A 163 5.36 -22.95 4.99
N GLY A 164 4.82 -21.77 5.32
CA GLY A 164 5.55 -20.69 5.99
C GLY A 164 4.90 -19.32 5.77
N GLN A 165 5.73 -18.28 5.81
CA GLN A 165 5.31 -16.90 5.55
C GLN A 165 5.21 -16.60 4.06
N GLY A 166 4.11 -15.98 3.66
CA GLY A 166 3.95 -15.24 2.42
C GLY A 166 3.84 -13.75 2.72
N PHE A 167 4.33 -12.92 1.80
CA PHE A 167 4.25 -11.47 1.90
C PHE A 167 3.37 -10.94 0.78
N LEU A 168 2.37 -10.14 1.14
CA LEU A 168 1.52 -9.49 0.16
C LEU A 168 2.30 -8.30 -0.45
N VAL A 169 2.39 -8.25 -1.77
CA VAL A 169 3.02 -7.13 -2.51
C VAL A 169 2.06 -6.48 -3.51
N GLY A 170 0.86 -7.05 -3.66
CA GLY A 170 -0.21 -6.50 -4.47
C GLY A 170 -1.51 -7.27 -4.24
N SER A 171 -2.63 -6.64 -4.60
CA SER A 171 -3.98 -7.18 -4.44
C SER A 171 -4.84 -6.80 -5.64
N SER A 172 -5.87 -7.59 -5.92
CA SER A 172 -6.86 -7.28 -6.94
C SER A 172 -8.23 -7.75 -6.50
N PHE A 173 -9.23 -6.87 -6.61
CA PHE A 173 -10.59 -7.14 -6.17
C PHE A 173 -11.60 -6.31 -6.96
N GLY A 174 -12.86 -6.74 -6.94
CA GLY A 174 -13.96 -5.99 -7.53
C GLY A 174 -14.36 -4.81 -6.65
N ILE A 175 -14.58 -3.65 -7.24
CA ILE A 175 -14.96 -2.43 -6.51
C ILE A 175 -16.43 -2.56 -6.08
N PRO A 176 -16.75 -2.48 -4.77
CA PRO A 176 -18.11 -2.57 -4.28
C PRO A 176 -18.92 -1.32 -4.65
N ASP A 177 -20.26 -1.46 -4.63
CA ASP A 177 -21.17 -0.32 -4.82
C ASP A 177 -20.92 0.77 -3.76
N GLY A 178 -20.88 2.02 -4.22
CA GLY A 178 -20.67 3.19 -3.35
C GLY A 178 -19.22 3.57 -3.11
N ALA A 179 -18.25 2.70 -3.45
CA ALA A 179 -16.83 3.07 -3.41
C ALA A 179 -16.48 4.02 -4.56
N THR A 180 -15.90 5.17 -4.20
CA THR A 180 -15.48 6.23 -5.15
C THR A 180 -14.02 6.59 -4.99
N HIS A 181 -13.43 6.26 -3.85
CA HIS A 181 -12.05 6.54 -3.53
C HIS A 181 -11.38 5.33 -2.89
N ILE A 182 -10.06 5.23 -3.08
CA ILE A 182 -9.19 4.39 -2.28
C ILE A 182 -8.27 5.29 -1.44
N GLN A 183 -8.03 4.87 -0.21
CA GLN A 183 -7.20 5.54 0.77
C GLN A 183 -6.14 4.57 1.31
N PHE A 184 -4.95 5.10 1.62
CA PHE A 184 -3.86 4.35 2.22
C PHE A 184 -3.23 5.08 3.39
N GLY A 185 -2.74 4.30 4.34
CA GLY A 185 -1.99 4.76 5.51
C GLY A 185 -1.37 3.58 6.26
N PHE A 186 -0.90 3.84 7.47
CA PHE A 186 -0.11 2.88 8.24
C PHE A 186 -0.83 2.35 9.46
N ASN A 187 -0.45 1.13 9.84
CA ASN A 187 -0.88 0.50 11.06
C ASN A 187 -0.05 1.00 12.25
N ASP A 188 -0.48 2.10 12.87
CA ASP A 188 0.17 2.68 14.05
C ASP A 188 -0.87 3.28 15.00
N ASP A 189 -0.47 3.55 16.24
CA ASP A 189 -1.29 4.23 17.24
C ASP A 189 -0.75 5.61 17.59
N ILE A 190 0.53 5.85 17.32
CA ILE A 190 1.21 7.14 17.37
C ILE A 190 1.82 7.37 15.99
N PHE A 191 1.46 8.47 15.34
CA PHE A 191 1.88 8.72 13.96
C PHE A 191 2.85 9.88 13.83
N GLY A 192 2.91 10.78 14.82
CA GLY A 192 3.64 12.04 14.74
C GLY A 192 5.16 11.90 14.69
N ASP A 193 5.70 10.76 15.15
CA ASP A 193 7.12 10.40 15.14
C ASP A 193 7.51 9.45 14.00
N ASN A 194 6.54 9.02 13.18
CA ASN A 194 6.81 8.21 12.01
C ASN A 194 7.60 8.99 10.95
N THR A 195 8.45 8.28 10.20
CA THR A 195 9.21 8.85 9.09
C THR A 195 9.17 7.97 7.84
N GLY A 196 9.68 8.51 6.73
CA GLY A 196 9.73 7.81 5.46
C GLY A 196 8.40 7.84 4.69
N ALA A 197 8.36 7.06 3.62
CA ALA A 197 7.18 6.93 2.77
C ALA A 197 7.25 5.68 1.89
N LEU A 198 6.09 5.14 1.55
CA LEU A 198 5.93 4.07 0.57
C LEU A 198 5.29 4.59 -0.72
N ASN A 199 5.59 3.94 -1.84
CA ASN A 199 4.94 4.18 -3.12
C ASN A 199 4.01 3.02 -3.45
N VAL A 200 2.76 3.34 -3.76
CA VAL A 200 1.71 2.39 -4.09
C VAL A 200 1.16 2.74 -5.47
N CYS A 201 1.13 1.77 -6.37
CA CYS A 201 0.48 1.90 -7.65
C CYS A 201 -0.95 1.39 -7.56
N VAL A 202 -1.89 2.17 -8.08
CA VAL A 202 -3.30 1.79 -8.23
C VAL A 202 -3.65 1.88 -9.70
N SER A 203 -4.21 0.82 -10.28
CA SER A 203 -4.54 0.74 -11.70
C SER A 203 -5.86 0.04 -11.99
N SER A 204 -6.45 0.43 -13.11
CA SER A 204 -7.56 -0.23 -13.78
C SER A 204 -7.13 -1.40 -14.68
N GLU A 205 -5.82 -1.60 -14.85
CA GLU A 205 -5.24 -2.63 -15.71
C GLU A 205 -4.16 -3.42 -14.94
N ASP A 206 -4.25 -4.74 -14.95
CA ASP A 206 -3.38 -5.67 -14.20
C ASP A 206 -1.87 -5.48 -14.46
N ASN A 207 -1.48 -5.00 -15.65
CA ASN A 207 -0.09 -4.96 -16.10
C ASN A 207 0.61 -3.60 -15.94
N GLN A 208 -0.08 -2.54 -15.52
CA GLN A 208 0.50 -1.18 -15.45
C GLN A 208 1.34 -0.96 -14.19
N CYS A 209 1.03 -1.70 -13.12
CA CYS A 209 1.67 -1.56 -11.82
C CYS A 209 2.80 -2.56 -11.56
N ALA A 210 3.05 -3.51 -12.48
CA ALA A 210 4.18 -4.41 -12.37
C ALA A 210 5.49 -3.61 -12.54
N PRO A 211 6.51 -3.81 -11.68
CA PRO A 211 7.82 -3.19 -11.90
C PRO A 211 8.31 -3.61 -13.30
N PRO A 212 8.85 -2.68 -14.12
CA PRO A 212 9.34 -3.04 -15.44
C PRO A 212 10.35 -4.19 -15.28
N VAL A 213 10.08 -5.31 -15.94
CA VAL A 213 11.01 -6.43 -16.00
C VAL A 213 12.37 -5.85 -16.40
N PRO A 214 13.45 -6.07 -15.63
CA PRO A 214 14.77 -5.59 -16.04
C PRO A 214 15.01 -6.11 -17.45
N LEU A 215 15.14 -5.20 -18.42
CA LEU A 215 15.63 -5.58 -19.75
C LEU A 215 16.93 -6.33 -19.48
N PRO A 216 17.07 -7.60 -19.91
CA PRO A 216 18.34 -8.29 -19.77
C PRO A 216 19.39 -7.38 -20.38
N GLY A 217 20.48 -7.09 -19.66
CA GLY A 217 21.58 -6.21 -20.08
C GLY A 217 22.37 -6.70 -21.30
N ALA A 218 21.73 -7.43 -22.22
CA ALA A 218 22.30 -8.01 -23.42
C ALA A 218 22.33 -7.05 -24.63
N VAL A 219 21.68 -5.89 -24.57
CA VAL A 219 21.70 -4.93 -25.71
C VAL A 219 23.11 -4.36 -25.95
N TRP A 220 23.98 -4.31 -24.94
CA TRP A 220 25.36 -3.83 -25.09
C TRP A 220 26.35 -4.89 -25.60
N PHE A 221 26.00 -6.18 -25.58
CA PHE A 221 26.90 -7.24 -26.07
C PHE A 221 26.80 -7.46 -27.59
N PHE A 222 25.70 -7.08 -28.24
CA PHE A 222 25.60 -7.20 -29.71
C PHE A 222 26.27 -6.03 -30.45
N ALA A 223 26.31 -4.84 -29.87
CA ALA A 223 26.97 -3.68 -30.49
C ALA A 223 28.51 -3.78 -30.48
N SER A 224 29.09 -4.42 -29.46
CA SER A 224 30.54 -4.65 -29.34
C SER A 224 31.03 -5.83 -30.19
N GLY A 225 30.18 -6.85 -30.41
CA GLY A 225 30.49 -8.00 -31.27
C GLY A 225 30.64 -7.62 -32.75
N ILE A 226 29.80 -6.72 -33.26
CA ILE A 226 29.84 -6.29 -34.67
C ILE A 226 31.07 -5.40 -34.94
N ALA A 227 31.42 -4.51 -34.01
CA ALA A 227 32.63 -3.68 -34.14
C ALA A 227 33.93 -4.51 -34.10
N GLY A 228 33.98 -5.54 -33.24
CA GLY A 228 35.12 -6.46 -33.15
C GLY A 228 35.35 -7.27 -34.44
N PHE A 229 34.28 -7.73 -35.09
CA PHE A 229 34.39 -8.51 -36.32
C PHE A 229 34.83 -7.68 -37.53
N LEU A 230 34.40 -6.41 -37.61
CA LEU A 230 34.81 -5.48 -38.67
C LEU A 230 36.28 -5.04 -38.54
N ALA A 231 36.79 -4.88 -37.31
CA ALA A 231 38.19 -4.54 -37.08
C ALA A 231 39.15 -5.71 -37.38
N TYR A 232 38.74 -6.96 -37.10
CA TYR A 232 39.55 -8.15 -37.38
C TYR A 232 39.74 -8.41 -38.88
N GLN A 233 38.70 -8.22 -39.70
CA GLN A 233 38.80 -8.44 -41.15
C GLN A 233 39.70 -7.43 -41.87
N ARG A 234 39.87 -6.22 -41.32
CA ARG A 234 40.71 -5.17 -41.93
C ARG A 234 42.21 -5.44 -41.79
N LYS A 235 42.64 -6.17 -40.75
CA LYS A 235 44.06 -6.50 -40.51
C LYS A 235 44.58 -7.70 -41.32
N ARG A 236 43.72 -8.51 -41.93
CA ARG A 236 44.13 -9.66 -42.76
C ARG A 236 44.28 -9.34 -44.25
N ARG A 237 44.01 -8.11 -44.67
CA ARG A 237 44.12 -7.66 -46.07
C ARG A 237 45.17 -6.56 -46.29
N ALA A 238 46.08 -6.36 -45.33
CA ALA A 238 47.26 -5.52 -45.46
C ALA A 238 48.51 -6.39 -45.45
#